data_AF-A0A7X1FFT9-F1
#
_entry.id   AF-A0A7X1FFT9-F1
#
_cell.length_a   1.000
_cell.length_b   1.000
_cell.length_c   1.000
_cell.angle_alpha   90.00
_cell.angle_beta   90.00
_cell.angle_gamma   90.00
#
_symmetry.space_group_name_H-M   'P 1'
#
loop_
_entity.id
_entity.type
_entity.pdbx_description
1 polymer ?
#
loop_
_entity_poly.entity_id
_entity_poly.type
_entity_poly.pdbx_seq_one_letter_code
_entity_poly.pdbx_strand_id
1 'polypeptide(L)'
;MKNTQLSQLILNDHARIEAAISTGAAWEVWFQVEFLMLLRAAHLSAAREVPYPKPNQDLRLDVLARQGVEDYAIELKVESATNAGNRLLAETRKDITKLTKYTEPVEARWAVALGYSDVAKHGLRDFATANKTWVIYHEAGYMGCMIATVP
;
A
#
# COMPACT_ATOMS: atom_id res chain seq x y z
N MET A 1 -9.38 -9.25 7.75
CA MET A 1 -9.63 -7.91 7.13
C MET A 1 -9.74 -8.03 5.61
N LYS A 2 -10.66 -7.30 4.98
CA LYS A 2 -10.79 -7.16 3.51
C LYS A 2 -9.97 -5.98 2.98
N ASN A 3 -9.60 -6.00 1.70
CA ASN A 3 -8.91 -4.87 1.05
C ASN A 3 -9.74 -3.57 1.10
N THR A 4 -11.07 -3.64 1.03
CA THR A 4 -11.94 -2.46 1.19
C THR A 4 -11.85 -1.83 2.58
N GLN A 5 -11.73 -2.65 3.63
CA GLN A 5 -11.53 -2.19 5.00
C GLN A 5 -10.15 -1.56 5.18
N LEU A 6 -9.12 -2.12 4.57
CA LEU A 6 -7.77 -1.53 4.58
C LEU A 6 -7.76 -0.16 3.87
N SER A 7 -8.39 -0.06 2.71
CA SER A 7 -8.51 1.21 1.98
C SER A 7 -9.24 2.27 2.82
N GLN A 8 -10.33 1.89 3.49
CA GLN A 8 -11.05 2.79 4.41
C GLN A 8 -10.17 3.21 5.60
N LEU A 9 -9.43 2.28 6.22
CA LEU A 9 -8.52 2.58 7.31
C LEU A 9 -7.50 3.65 6.93
N ILE A 10 -6.92 3.54 5.73
CA ILE A 10 -5.94 4.52 5.21
C ILE A 10 -6.62 5.85 4.90
N LEU A 11 -7.74 5.83 4.16
CA LEU A 11 -8.41 7.04 3.68
C LEU A 11 -9.13 7.81 4.79
N ASN A 12 -9.46 7.20 5.93
CA ASN A 12 -10.03 7.90 7.07
C ASN A 12 -9.08 8.94 7.69
N ASP A 13 -7.75 8.81 7.46
CA ASP A 13 -6.74 9.78 7.92
C ASP A 13 -6.20 10.66 6.77
N HIS A 14 -6.98 10.82 5.69
CA HIS A 14 -6.53 11.52 4.48
C HIS A 14 -6.02 12.95 4.77
N ALA A 15 -6.65 13.69 5.68
CA ALA A 15 -6.25 15.07 6.00
C ALA A 15 -4.81 15.16 6.56
N ARG A 16 -4.42 14.20 7.40
CA ARG A 16 -3.05 14.14 7.94
C ARG A 16 -2.06 13.69 6.88
N ILE A 17 -2.45 12.74 6.04
CA ILE A 17 -1.63 12.25 4.92
C ILE A 17 -1.35 13.40 3.94
N GLU A 18 -2.37 14.17 3.57
CA GLU A 18 -2.25 15.36 2.71
C GLU A 18 -1.28 16.40 3.29
N ALA A 19 -1.37 16.67 4.60
CA ALA A 19 -0.44 17.56 5.29
C ALA A 19 1.00 17.03 5.24
N ALA A 20 1.21 15.74 5.47
CA ALA A 20 2.54 15.13 5.46
C ALA A 20 3.19 15.16 4.07
N ILE A 21 2.44 14.89 3.01
CA ILE A 21 2.92 14.93 1.62
C ILE A 21 3.52 16.31 1.28
N SER A 22 2.91 17.38 1.78
CA SER A 22 3.38 18.75 1.54
C SER A 22 4.76 19.05 2.13
N THR A 23 5.29 18.18 3.01
CA THR A 23 6.56 18.39 3.71
C THR A 23 7.79 17.88 2.96
N GLY A 24 7.62 17.20 1.81
CA GLY A 24 8.70 16.88 0.88
C GLY A 24 9.03 15.38 0.74
N ALA A 25 10.24 15.08 0.28
CA ALA A 25 10.59 13.76 -0.27
C ALA A 25 10.66 12.60 0.74
N ALA A 26 10.78 12.88 2.05
CA ALA A 26 10.87 11.84 3.09
C ALA A 26 9.50 11.24 3.46
N TRP A 27 8.41 11.71 2.83
CA TRP A 27 7.06 11.34 3.23
C TRP A 27 6.74 9.86 3.00
N GLU A 28 7.40 9.17 2.06
CA GLU A 28 7.23 7.72 1.86
C GLU A 28 7.66 6.94 3.11
N VAL A 29 8.82 7.27 3.67
CA VAL A 29 9.32 6.67 4.91
C VAL A 29 8.42 7.05 6.09
N TRP A 30 7.97 8.31 6.15
CA TRP A 30 7.00 8.74 7.16
C TRP A 30 5.70 7.95 7.06
N PHE A 31 5.16 7.76 5.86
CA PHE A 31 3.89 7.08 5.66
C PHE A 31 3.99 5.60 6.03
N GLN A 32 5.12 4.93 5.77
CA GLN A 32 5.32 3.57 6.26
C GLN A 32 5.28 3.49 7.80
N VAL A 33 5.79 4.50 8.51
CA VAL A 33 5.67 4.58 9.98
C VAL A 33 4.22 4.85 10.39
N GLU A 34 3.57 5.83 9.77
CA GLU A 34 2.20 6.21 10.10
C GLU A 34 1.22 5.08 9.83
N PHE A 35 1.41 4.35 8.73
CA PHE A 35 0.59 3.20 8.37
C PHE A 35 0.64 2.11 9.46
N LEU A 36 1.80 1.90 10.08
CA LEU A 36 1.92 1.03 11.25
C LEU A 36 1.13 1.54 12.45
N MET A 37 1.11 2.86 12.69
CA MET A 37 0.33 3.46 13.76
C MET A 37 -1.17 3.30 13.50
N LEU A 38 -1.62 3.50 12.26
CA LEU A 38 -3.02 3.27 11.85
C LEU A 38 -3.45 1.81 12.07
N LEU A 39 -2.62 0.85 11.65
CA LEU A 39 -2.89 -0.58 11.89
C LEU A 39 -2.99 -0.89 13.39
N ARG A 40 -2.09 -0.35 14.21
CA ARG A 40 -2.10 -0.54 15.67
C ARG A 40 -3.29 0.12 16.34
N ALA A 41 -3.69 1.31 15.89
CA ALA A 41 -4.89 1.98 16.36
C ALA A 41 -6.17 1.19 16.03
N ALA A 42 -6.15 0.42 14.93
CA ALA A 42 -7.19 -0.54 14.57
C ALA A 42 -7.06 -1.91 15.28
N HIS A 43 -6.19 -2.02 16.29
CA HIS A 43 -5.93 -3.24 17.07
C HIS A 43 -5.27 -4.39 16.28
N LEU A 44 -4.51 -4.08 15.22
CA LEU A 44 -3.65 -5.05 14.55
C LEU A 44 -2.21 -4.96 15.09
N SER A 45 -1.53 -6.09 15.19
CA SER A 45 -0.08 -6.08 15.33
C SER A 45 0.57 -5.90 13.95
N ALA A 46 1.63 -5.11 13.87
CA ALA A 46 2.32 -4.85 12.61
C ALA A 46 3.83 -4.70 12.79
N ALA A 47 4.58 -5.26 11.85
CA ALA A 47 6.03 -5.18 11.73
C ALA A 47 6.43 -4.62 10.36
N ARG A 48 7.56 -3.90 10.30
CA ARG A 48 8.14 -3.35 9.07
C ARG A 48 9.38 -4.12 8.66
N GLU A 49 9.73 -4.00 7.39
CA GLU A 49 10.98 -4.52 6.83
C GLU A 49 11.17 -6.01 7.14
N VAL A 50 10.09 -6.79 7.03
CA VAL A 50 10.12 -8.22 7.34
C VAL A 50 10.87 -8.93 6.21
N PRO A 51 11.90 -9.75 6.50
CA PRO A 51 12.61 -10.49 5.46
C PRO A 51 11.65 -11.39 4.68
N TYR A 52 11.80 -11.40 3.36
CA TYR A 52 11.10 -12.37 2.54
C TYR A 52 11.58 -13.80 2.85
N PRO A 53 10.76 -14.82 2.58
CA PRO A 53 11.13 -16.21 2.79
C PRO A 53 12.19 -16.66 1.79
N LYS A 54 12.85 -17.79 2.06
CA LYS A 54 13.80 -18.41 1.11
C LYS A 54 13.12 -18.67 -0.25
N PRO A 55 13.79 -18.43 -1.39
CA PRO A 55 15.18 -17.99 -1.54
C PRO A 55 15.37 -16.46 -1.59
N ASN A 56 14.33 -15.67 -1.35
CA ASN A 56 14.32 -14.22 -1.60
C ASN A 56 14.72 -13.38 -0.37
N GLN A 57 15.56 -13.92 0.51
CA GLN A 57 15.83 -13.34 1.84
C GLN A 57 16.53 -11.96 1.81
N ASP A 58 17.01 -11.51 0.65
CA ASP A 58 17.55 -10.15 0.46
C ASP A 58 16.43 -9.11 0.24
N LEU A 59 15.22 -9.54 -0.08
CA LEU A 59 14.05 -8.68 -0.17
C LEU A 59 13.45 -8.42 1.22
N ARG A 60 12.79 -7.27 1.36
CA ARG A 60 12.09 -6.85 2.58
C ARG A 60 10.65 -6.51 2.23
N LEU A 61 9.73 -7.06 2.99
CA LEU A 61 8.31 -6.74 2.94
C LEU A 61 8.10 -5.45 3.74
N ASP A 62 7.45 -4.48 3.13
CA ASP A 62 7.24 -3.17 3.76
C ASP A 62 6.49 -3.33 5.08
N VAL A 63 5.37 -4.08 5.07
CA VAL A 63 4.56 -4.34 6.26
C VAL A 63 4.03 -5.77 6.31
N LEU A 64 4.22 -6.43 7.46
CA LEU A 64 3.45 -7.62 7.85
C LEU A 64 2.46 -7.20 8.93
N ALA A 65 1.17 -7.30 8.64
CA ALA A 65 0.09 -7.01 9.59
C ALA A 65 -0.59 -8.31 10.04
N ARG A 66 -1.08 -8.33 11.28
CA ARG A 66 -1.80 -9.49 11.84
C ARG A 66 -3.06 -9.06 12.58
N GLN A 67 -4.16 -9.76 12.29
CA GLN A 67 -5.45 -9.62 12.97
C GLN A 67 -5.86 -11.00 13.52
N GLY A 68 -5.71 -11.20 14.84
CA GLY A 68 -5.91 -12.52 15.44
C GLY A 68 -4.89 -13.52 14.91
N VAL A 69 -5.35 -14.52 14.15
CA VAL A 69 -4.51 -15.56 13.53
C VAL A 69 -4.22 -15.30 12.04
N GLU A 70 -4.84 -14.27 11.46
CA GLU A 70 -4.70 -13.93 10.04
C GLU A 70 -3.52 -12.97 9.84
N ASP A 71 -2.61 -13.33 8.93
CA ASP A 71 -1.49 -12.48 8.50
C ASP A 71 -1.76 -11.85 7.13
N TYR A 72 -1.32 -10.61 6.92
CA TYR A 72 -1.41 -9.91 5.64
C TYR A 72 -0.04 -9.35 5.27
N ALA A 73 0.45 -9.75 4.10
CA ALA A 73 1.69 -9.23 3.54
C ALA A 73 1.40 -8.02 2.67
N ILE A 74 1.99 -6.87 2.98
CA ILE A 74 1.66 -5.59 2.35
C ILE A 74 2.94 -4.94 1.82
N GLU A 75 2.93 -4.63 0.52
CA GLU A 75 3.86 -3.69 -0.10
C GLU A 75 3.17 -2.34 -0.27
N LEU A 76 3.91 -1.27 -0.05
CA LEU A 76 3.36 0.08 -0.02
C LEU A 76 4.16 1.01 -0.92
N LYS A 77 3.46 1.62 -1.88
CA LYS A 77 4.00 2.68 -2.70
C LYS A 77 3.19 3.94 -2.54
N VAL A 78 3.88 5.06 -2.46
CA VAL A 78 3.22 6.35 -2.40
C VAL A 78 3.84 7.33 -3.38
N GLU A 79 3.05 8.28 -3.84
CA GLU A 79 3.47 9.28 -4.80
C GLU A 79 4.44 10.28 -4.19
N SER A 80 5.71 10.26 -4.56
CA SER A 80 6.71 11.21 -4.09
C SER A 80 7.26 12.03 -5.24
N ALA A 81 8.13 12.99 -4.91
CA ALA A 81 8.84 13.79 -5.91
C ALA A 81 9.61 12.94 -6.95
N THR A 82 9.98 11.69 -6.63
CA THR A 82 10.79 10.84 -7.52
C THR A 82 9.95 9.90 -8.40
N ASN A 83 8.71 9.58 -8.00
CA ASN A 83 7.78 8.68 -8.69
C ASN A 83 6.39 9.31 -8.94
N ALA A 84 6.31 10.63 -9.11
CA ALA A 84 5.08 11.36 -9.38
C ALA A 84 4.35 10.92 -10.67
N GLY A 85 3.03 11.11 -10.69
CA GLY A 85 2.16 10.85 -11.82
C GLY A 85 2.19 9.38 -12.27
N ASN A 86 2.44 9.16 -13.57
CA ASN A 86 2.43 7.82 -14.16
C ASN A 86 3.54 6.89 -13.62
N ARG A 87 4.58 7.44 -12.99
CA ARG A 87 5.65 6.62 -12.40
C ARG A 87 5.17 5.83 -11.18
N LEU A 88 4.20 6.36 -10.42
CA LEU A 88 3.65 5.67 -9.25
C LEU A 88 3.11 4.29 -9.62
N LEU A 89 2.30 4.23 -10.67
CA LEU A 89 1.73 2.96 -11.15
C LEU A 89 2.82 2.00 -11.61
N ALA A 90 3.86 2.51 -12.30
CA ALA A 90 4.97 1.67 -12.74
C ALA A 90 5.72 1.04 -11.56
N GLU A 91 6.01 1.80 -10.50
CA GLU A 91 6.63 1.27 -9.28
C GLU A 91 5.69 0.30 -8.55
N THR A 92 4.41 0.63 -8.45
CA THR A 92 3.40 -0.27 -7.84
C THR A 92 3.33 -1.63 -8.56
N ARG A 93 3.46 -1.65 -9.89
CA ARG A 93 3.51 -2.91 -10.65
C ARG A 93 4.74 -3.75 -10.34
N LYS A 94 5.86 -3.11 -9.98
CA LYS A 94 7.04 -3.85 -9.48
C LYS A 94 6.72 -4.48 -8.13
N ASP A 95 6.00 -3.78 -7.24
CA ASP A 95 5.59 -4.30 -5.93
C ASP A 95 4.57 -5.44 -6.04
N ILE A 96 3.61 -5.35 -6.95
CA ILE A 96 2.71 -6.47 -7.31
C ILE A 96 3.53 -7.69 -7.73
N THR A 97 4.54 -7.50 -8.59
CA THR A 97 5.41 -8.58 -9.04
C THR A 97 6.27 -9.11 -7.89
N LYS A 98 6.79 -8.23 -7.03
CA LYS A 98 7.61 -8.55 -5.86
C LYS A 98 6.84 -9.42 -4.86
N LEU A 99 5.56 -9.13 -4.60
CA LEU A 99 4.71 -9.89 -3.68
C LEU A 99 4.51 -11.35 -4.07
N THR A 100 4.56 -11.69 -5.36
CA THR A 100 4.49 -13.10 -5.81
C THR A 100 5.64 -13.95 -5.24
N LYS A 101 6.72 -13.31 -4.77
CA LYS A 101 7.88 -13.95 -4.13
C LYS A 101 7.72 -14.17 -2.62
N TYR A 102 6.67 -13.63 -2.00
CA TYR A 102 6.40 -13.82 -0.57
C TYR A 102 5.60 -15.10 -0.36
N THR A 103 6.30 -16.19 -0.07
CA THR A 103 5.73 -17.55 -0.09
C THR A 103 5.24 -18.08 1.26
N GLU A 104 5.44 -17.34 2.35
CA GLU A 104 4.88 -17.74 3.65
C GLU A 104 3.34 -17.68 3.61
N PRO A 105 2.65 -18.57 4.35
CA PRO A 105 1.19 -18.56 4.42
C PRO A 105 0.69 -17.24 5.02
N VAL A 106 -0.17 -16.55 4.27
CA VAL A 106 -0.85 -15.32 4.67
C VAL A 106 -2.27 -15.36 4.14
N GLU A 107 -3.19 -14.68 4.80
CA GLU A 107 -4.59 -14.53 4.38
C GLU A 107 -4.69 -13.71 3.10
N ALA A 108 -3.85 -12.67 2.96
CA ALA A 108 -3.78 -11.89 1.73
C ALA A 108 -2.40 -11.26 1.50
N ARG A 109 -2.10 -11.03 0.22
CA ARG A 109 -0.97 -10.21 -0.25
C ARG A 109 -1.53 -8.98 -0.93
N TRP A 110 -1.15 -7.79 -0.48
CA TRP A 110 -1.66 -6.52 -1.02
C TRP A 110 -0.54 -5.58 -1.44
N ALA A 111 -0.57 -5.12 -2.69
CA ALA A 111 0.18 -3.94 -3.10
C ALA A 111 -0.72 -2.72 -2.99
N VAL A 112 -0.35 -1.77 -2.14
CA VAL A 112 -1.07 -0.54 -1.87
C VAL A 112 -0.39 0.62 -2.57
N ALA A 113 -1.13 1.42 -3.32
CA ALA A 113 -0.64 2.65 -3.93
C ALA A 113 -1.45 3.87 -3.50
N LEU A 114 -0.77 4.93 -3.07
CA LEU A 114 -1.38 6.22 -2.73
C LEU A 114 -0.91 7.32 -3.68
N GLY A 115 -1.84 7.94 -4.40
CA GLY A 115 -1.59 9.07 -5.29
C GLY A 115 -2.38 10.30 -4.87
N TYR A 116 -1.81 11.49 -5.05
CA TYR A 116 -2.49 12.78 -4.79
C TYR A 116 -2.61 13.64 -6.05
N SER A 117 -1.69 13.50 -7.01
CA SER A 117 -1.79 14.22 -8.28
C SER A 117 -2.92 13.66 -9.13
N ASP A 118 -3.56 14.51 -9.94
CA ASP A 118 -4.60 14.06 -10.86
C ASP A 118 -4.07 13.03 -11.86
N VAL A 119 -2.80 13.14 -12.27
CA VAL A 119 -2.16 12.16 -13.15
C VAL A 119 -2.05 10.80 -12.47
N ALA A 120 -1.58 10.75 -11.22
CA ALA A 120 -1.47 9.51 -10.47
C ALA A 120 -2.85 8.89 -10.21
N LYS A 121 -3.81 9.69 -9.74
CA LYS A 121 -5.19 9.24 -9.47
C LYS A 121 -5.85 8.65 -10.72
N HIS A 122 -5.74 9.32 -11.88
CA HIS A 122 -6.25 8.77 -13.13
C HIS A 122 -5.58 7.44 -13.49
N GLY A 123 -4.25 7.36 -13.44
CA GLY A 123 -3.52 6.12 -13.74
C GLY A 123 -3.92 4.95 -12.82
N LEU A 124 -4.03 5.19 -11.52
CA LEU A 124 -4.47 4.19 -10.54
C LEU A 124 -5.92 3.74 -10.78
N ARG A 125 -6.83 4.69 -11.02
CA ARG A 125 -8.25 4.42 -11.29
C ARG A 125 -8.45 3.63 -12.56
N ASP A 126 -7.74 3.99 -13.63
CA ASP A 126 -7.81 3.29 -14.93
C ASP A 126 -7.28 1.87 -14.81
N PHE A 127 -6.17 1.68 -14.10
CA PHE A 127 -5.62 0.35 -13.83
C PHE A 127 -6.59 -0.52 -13.03
N ALA A 128 -7.21 0.02 -11.97
CA ALA A 128 -8.22 -0.69 -11.20
C ALA A 128 -9.45 -1.04 -12.04
N THR A 129 -9.89 -0.11 -12.91
CA THR A 129 -11.02 -0.32 -13.82
C THR A 129 -10.76 -1.44 -14.83
N ALA A 130 -9.53 -1.58 -15.31
CA ALA A 130 -9.13 -2.68 -16.19
C ALA A 130 -8.98 -4.02 -15.45
N ASN A 131 -8.82 -4.02 -14.12
CA ASN A 131 -8.46 -5.18 -13.31
C ASN A 131 -9.40 -5.41 -12.11
N LYS A 132 -10.70 -5.08 -12.25
CA LYS A 132 -11.69 -5.04 -11.15
C LYS A 132 -11.87 -6.33 -10.35
N THR A 133 -11.43 -7.47 -10.88
CA THR A 133 -11.54 -8.77 -10.19
C THR A 133 -10.52 -8.92 -9.06
N TRP A 134 -9.41 -8.19 -9.11
CA TRP A 134 -8.33 -8.30 -8.13
C TRP A 134 -7.75 -6.94 -7.70
N VAL A 135 -8.22 -5.82 -8.25
CA VAL A 135 -7.82 -4.47 -7.88
C VAL A 135 -9.03 -3.64 -7.49
N ILE A 136 -8.93 -2.92 -6.37
CA ILE A 136 -9.89 -1.89 -5.96
C ILE A 136 -9.25 -0.50 -6.02
N TYR A 137 -10.09 0.51 -6.13
CA TYR A 137 -9.67 1.91 -6.07
C TYR A 137 -10.74 2.74 -5.36
N HIS A 138 -10.34 3.55 -4.40
CA HIS A 138 -11.19 4.50 -3.68
C HIS A 138 -10.49 5.85 -3.52
N GLU A 139 -11.27 6.90 -3.28
CA GLU A 139 -10.77 8.25 -3.04
C GLU A 139 -11.37 8.84 -1.77
N ALA A 140 -10.60 9.69 -1.09
CA ALA A 140 -11.06 10.59 -0.04
C ALA A 140 -10.19 11.84 -0.02
N GLY A 141 -10.82 13.02 0.08
CA GLY A 141 -10.11 14.29 -0.06
C GLY A 141 -9.35 14.38 -1.38
N TYR A 142 -8.07 14.71 -1.33
CA TYR A 142 -7.19 14.75 -2.49
C TYR A 142 -6.45 13.45 -2.76
N MET A 143 -6.68 12.41 -1.94
CA MET A 143 -5.99 11.13 -2.01
C MET A 143 -6.78 10.08 -2.79
N GLY A 144 -6.10 9.39 -3.70
CA GLY A 144 -6.53 8.13 -4.30
C GLY A 144 -5.76 6.95 -3.73
N CYS A 145 -6.47 5.88 -3.38
CA CYS A 145 -5.92 4.65 -2.85
C CYS A 145 -6.30 3.48 -3.76
N MET A 146 -5.28 2.83 -4.34
CA MET A 146 -5.44 1.57 -5.07
C MET A 146 -4.90 0.42 -4.23
N ILE A 147 -5.62 -0.70 -4.21
CA ILE A 147 -5.13 -1.94 -3.59
C ILE A 147 -5.29 -3.09 -4.57
N ALA A 148 -4.18 -3.71 -4.92
CA ALA A 148 -4.11 -4.92 -5.72
C ALA A 148 -3.94 -6.15 -4.82
N THR A 149 -4.83 -7.13 -4.93
CA THR A 149 -4.72 -8.44 -4.30
C THR A 149 -3.89 -9.36 -5.18
N VAL A 150 -2.75 -9.81 -4.66
CA VAL A 150 -1.83 -10.72 -5.35
C VAL A 150 -2.15 -12.17 -4.92
N PRO A 151 -2.34 -13.10 -5.86
CA PRO A 151 -2.61 -14.50 -5.55
C PRO A 151 -1.44 -15.20 -4.84
#